data_AF-A0A7W0RMH7-F1
#
_entry.id   AF-A0A7W0RMH7-F1
#
_cell.length_a   1.000
_cell.length_b   1.000
_cell.length_c   1.000
_cell.angle_alpha   90.00
_cell.angle_beta   90.00
_cell.angle_gamma   90.00
#
_symmetry.space_group_name_H-M   'P 1'
#
loop_
_entity.id
_entity.type
_entity.pdbx_description
1 polymer ?
#
loop_
_entity_poly.entity_id
_entity_poly.type
_entity_poly.pdbx_seq_one_letter_code
_entity_poly.pdbx_strand_id
1 'polypeptide(L)'
;MSNAQFDYYPVGSFAIKAAAEETRGRVGAVRAVVSQLESDHRQAVGAVEGTLQDSLRDAPTEAVTRSSEVGRTAEYAAGCLELFSVAIDDYNFNRANPRSISKLNLEYSTAVSNGFGLEPLPDDATDRQVDEYSDDMVGASNAKIRELTWEKHRLDGWLDGEAGDIRNMLGRGPNDADLQTLWSSGMLPPYAPILYAGSQFSAGDLPADARQELTQYLIDHPDVLLDPPAALAALIAGLPVDVRTDIHVERRMEQLRREGLLSGPNPGGIYANWIRNTVENGVSVYTVIDIARDHDIRPDDFDVLDGLQEITDPDGKSFFVLDTDMSGDAARVAVLMTYILNAGTDYENGDFASTPYGSAEVQRIKDRQADNAWFSYDRDVGFVHGNGGRLVTTPNGMLMGLGGNEIQDVFSQAGGSTWGEIFMINEEDVENFEERLDDIITQGIAPNSSSLDLDRLLHHEEIHSQQWAEYGYLDYIARYADASTDVVWEWGPGWTGLVGHWEIQQVDGEDNEYEVDACLEDGGY
;
A
#
# COMPACT_ATOMS: atom_id res chain seq x y z
N MET A 1 -9.90 0.06 -54.36
CA MET A 1 -8.65 0.40 -53.64
C MET A 1 -7.92 1.41 -54.52
N SER A 2 -7.61 2.59 -54.01
CA SER A 2 -6.65 3.48 -54.68
C SER A 2 -5.27 2.86 -54.54
N ASN A 3 -4.46 2.92 -55.60
CA ASN A 3 -3.04 2.59 -55.47
C ASN A 3 -2.38 3.68 -54.63
N ALA A 4 -1.56 3.28 -53.65
CA ALA A 4 -0.70 4.22 -52.95
C ALA A 4 0.31 4.82 -53.94
N GLN A 5 0.63 6.09 -53.78
CA GLN A 5 1.65 6.79 -54.58
C GLN A 5 3.06 6.61 -54.00
N PHE A 6 3.14 6.28 -52.71
CA PHE A 6 4.39 6.01 -52.00
C PHE A 6 4.24 4.72 -51.19
N ASP A 7 5.20 3.82 -51.34
CA ASP A 7 5.25 2.56 -50.59
C ASP A 7 5.57 2.81 -49.11
N TYR A 8 4.96 1.99 -48.25
CA TYR A 8 5.29 1.89 -46.83
C TYR A 8 6.62 1.14 -46.62
N TYR A 9 7.25 1.30 -45.46
CA TYR A 9 8.44 0.54 -45.12
C TYR A 9 8.14 -0.97 -45.10
N PRO A 10 8.93 -1.83 -45.78
CA PRO A 10 8.52 -3.21 -46.09
C PRO A 10 8.51 -4.16 -44.88
N VAL A 11 9.11 -3.77 -43.75
CA VAL A 11 9.05 -4.50 -42.48
C VAL A 11 8.15 -3.71 -41.53
N GLY A 12 6.97 -4.24 -41.19
CA GLY A 12 6.09 -3.61 -40.20
C GLY A 12 6.72 -3.61 -38.80
N SER A 13 6.45 -2.57 -38.02
CA SER A 13 6.87 -2.43 -36.62
C SER A 13 6.62 -3.68 -35.78
N PHE A 14 5.43 -4.30 -35.94
CA PHE A 14 5.05 -5.57 -35.31
C PHE A 14 6.07 -6.70 -35.53
N ALA A 15 6.67 -6.81 -36.72
CA ALA A 15 7.68 -7.85 -37.00
C ALA A 15 9.02 -7.58 -36.29
N ILE A 16 9.31 -6.31 -35.96
CA ILE A 16 10.49 -5.93 -35.16
C ILE A 16 10.22 -6.12 -33.68
N LYS A 17 9.03 -5.77 -33.18
CA LYS A 17 8.58 -6.07 -31.80
C LYS A 17 8.62 -7.57 -31.51
N ALA A 18 8.07 -8.40 -32.42
CA ALA A 18 8.16 -9.86 -32.31
C ALA A 18 9.62 -10.39 -32.28
N ALA A 19 10.57 -9.72 -32.96
CA ALA A 19 11.99 -10.09 -32.89
C ALA A 19 12.67 -9.64 -31.58
N ALA A 20 12.22 -8.54 -30.98
CA ALA A 20 12.63 -8.10 -29.65
C ALA A 20 12.07 -9.04 -28.56
N GLU A 21 10.79 -9.39 -28.64
CA GLU A 21 10.13 -10.40 -27.80
C GLU A 21 10.84 -11.76 -27.89
N GLU A 22 11.16 -12.25 -29.10
CA GLU A 22 11.92 -13.50 -29.26
C GLU A 22 13.32 -13.40 -28.63
N THR A 23 13.96 -12.22 -28.72
CA THR A 23 15.25 -11.96 -28.09
C THR A 23 15.15 -12.03 -26.56
N ARG A 24 14.13 -11.41 -25.93
CA ARG A 24 13.88 -11.52 -24.48
C ARG A 24 13.52 -12.96 -24.07
N GLY A 25 12.67 -13.65 -24.84
CA GLY A 25 12.31 -15.05 -24.59
C GLY A 25 13.52 -16.00 -24.57
N ARG A 26 14.51 -15.76 -25.44
CA ARG A 26 15.79 -16.48 -25.44
C ARG A 26 16.64 -16.18 -24.19
N VAL A 27 16.55 -14.98 -23.61
CA VAL A 27 17.19 -14.67 -22.30
C VAL A 27 16.54 -15.48 -21.18
N GLY A 28 15.21 -15.62 -21.17
CA GLY A 28 14.51 -16.49 -20.21
C GLY A 28 15.02 -17.94 -20.24
N ALA A 29 15.22 -18.50 -21.43
CA ALA A 29 15.80 -19.84 -21.60
C ALA A 29 17.26 -19.94 -21.08
N VAL A 30 18.08 -18.90 -21.30
CA VAL A 30 19.46 -18.84 -20.80
C VAL A 30 19.50 -18.72 -19.26
N ARG A 31 18.61 -17.92 -18.65
CA ARG A 31 18.46 -17.84 -17.18
C ARG A 31 18.07 -19.21 -16.61
N ALA A 32 17.06 -19.88 -17.18
CA ALA A 32 16.61 -21.19 -16.71
C ALA A 32 17.72 -22.27 -16.70
N VAL A 33 18.57 -22.30 -17.73
CA VAL A 33 19.72 -23.23 -17.79
C VAL A 33 20.74 -22.94 -16.68
N VAL A 34 20.96 -21.67 -16.33
CA VAL A 34 21.86 -21.30 -15.23
C VAL A 34 21.27 -21.57 -13.86
N SER A 35 19.98 -21.30 -13.63
CA SER A 35 19.33 -21.67 -12.37
C SER A 35 19.33 -23.18 -12.13
N GLN A 36 19.22 -23.99 -13.19
CA GLN A 36 19.43 -25.44 -13.09
C GLN A 36 20.89 -25.78 -12.75
N LEU A 37 21.88 -25.17 -13.42
CA LEU A 37 23.30 -25.37 -13.12
C LEU A 37 23.63 -25.03 -11.66
N GLU A 38 23.10 -23.94 -11.11
CA GLU A 38 23.27 -23.56 -9.70
C GLU A 38 22.54 -24.49 -8.73
N SER A 39 21.42 -25.10 -9.14
CA SER A 39 20.70 -26.11 -8.37
C SER A 39 21.50 -27.42 -8.31
N ASP A 40 21.88 -27.96 -9.47
CA ASP A 40 22.69 -29.17 -9.62
C ASP A 40 24.04 -29.03 -8.92
N HIS A 41 24.66 -27.85 -9.02
CA HIS A 41 25.91 -27.56 -8.33
C HIS A 41 25.74 -27.53 -6.80
N ARG A 42 24.72 -26.86 -6.26
CA ARG A 42 24.43 -26.88 -4.82
C ARG A 42 24.17 -28.30 -4.32
N GLN A 43 23.45 -29.13 -5.09
CA GLN A 43 23.24 -30.54 -4.75
C GLN A 43 24.57 -31.34 -4.75
N ALA A 44 25.42 -31.14 -5.75
CA ALA A 44 26.73 -31.79 -5.83
C ALA A 44 27.68 -31.36 -4.70
N VAL A 45 27.68 -30.08 -4.33
CA VAL A 45 28.45 -29.56 -3.18
C VAL A 45 27.92 -30.13 -1.86
N GLY A 46 26.60 -30.20 -1.68
CA GLY A 46 25.97 -30.82 -0.51
C GLY A 46 26.21 -32.33 -0.36
N ALA A 47 26.67 -33.00 -1.42
CA ALA A 47 27.07 -34.41 -1.41
C ALA A 47 28.56 -34.63 -1.09
N VAL A 48 29.33 -33.58 -0.80
CA VAL A 48 30.79 -33.63 -0.57
C VAL A 48 31.16 -32.94 0.74
N GLU A 49 31.57 -33.73 1.75
CA GLU A 49 32.01 -33.21 3.05
C GLU A 49 33.46 -32.70 3.06
N GLY A 50 33.73 -31.69 3.87
CA GLY A 50 35.09 -31.22 4.20
C GLY A 50 35.71 -30.28 3.16
N THR A 51 37.05 -30.24 3.10
CA THR A 51 37.83 -29.22 2.37
C THR A 51 37.63 -29.17 0.85
N LEU A 52 36.92 -30.15 0.28
CA LEU A 52 36.51 -30.11 -1.13
C LEU A 52 35.30 -29.18 -1.35
N GLN A 53 34.47 -28.95 -0.33
CA GLN A 53 33.31 -28.05 -0.37
C GLN A 53 33.71 -26.63 -0.75
N ASP A 54 34.72 -26.07 -0.05
CA ASP A 54 35.26 -24.73 -0.31
C ASP A 54 35.87 -24.62 -1.72
N SER A 55 36.50 -25.69 -2.20
CA SER A 55 37.14 -25.74 -3.53
C SER A 55 36.15 -25.85 -4.69
N LEU A 56 34.91 -26.27 -4.41
CA LEU A 56 33.84 -26.41 -5.42
C LEU A 56 32.92 -25.19 -5.46
N ARG A 57 32.68 -24.52 -4.32
CA ARG A 57 31.69 -23.45 -4.11
C ARG A 57 31.61 -22.39 -5.21
N ASP A 58 32.75 -21.96 -5.74
CA ASP A 58 32.84 -20.86 -6.71
C ASP A 58 32.84 -21.33 -8.18
N ALA A 59 32.72 -22.63 -8.45
CA ALA A 59 32.75 -23.20 -9.80
C ALA A 59 31.68 -22.68 -10.78
N PRO A 60 30.41 -22.37 -10.39
CA PRO A 60 29.43 -21.85 -11.34
C PRO A 60 29.63 -20.35 -11.65
N THR A 61 30.42 -19.61 -10.86
CA THR A 61 30.48 -18.14 -10.88
C THR A 61 30.81 -17.55 -12.25
N GLU A 62 31.72 -18.14 -13.03
CA GLU A 62 32.03 -17.66 -14.38
C GLU A 62 30.84 -17.86 -15.35
N ALA A 63 30.14 -18.99 -15.25
CA ALA A 63 28.98 -19.29 -16.09
C ALA A 63 27.79 -18.36 -15.75
N VAL A 64 27.55 -18.12 -14.46
CA VAL A 64 26.55 -17.16 -13.97
C VAL A 64 26.87 -15.75 -14.45
N THR A 65 28.12 -15.30 -14.32
CA THR A 65 28.57 -13.97 -14.77
C THR A 65 28.38 -13.78 -16.27
N ARG A 66 28.86 -14.72 -17.09
CA ARG A 66 28.70 -14.69 -18.56
C ARG A 66 27.23 -14.74 -18.99
N SER A 67 26.39 -15.49 -18.28
CA SER A 67 24.94 -15.54 -18.52
C SER A 67 24.27 -14.19 -18.26
N SER A 68 24.61 -13.55 -17.14
CA SER A 68 24.14 -12.20 -16.82
C SER A 68 24.66 -11.14 -17.82
N GLU A 69 25.86 -11.29 -18.37
CA GLU A 69 26.34 -10.45 -19.48
C GLU A 69 25.55 -10.65 -20.78
N VAL A 70 25.28 -11.91 -21.17
CA VAL A 70 24.45 -12.23 -22.34
C VAL A 70 23.03 -11.69 -22.17
N GLY A 71 22.43 -11.89 -21.00
CA GLY A 71 21.11 -11.35 -20.66
C GLY A 71 21.07 -9.83 -20.78
N ARG A 72 21.97 -9.10 -20.10
CA ARG A 72 22.06 -7.63 -20.17
C ARG A 72 22.26 -7.11 -21.60
N THR A 73 23.03 -7.84 -22.42
CA THR A 73 23.27 -7.45 -23.82
C THR A 73 22.04 -7.68 -24.70
N ALA A 74 21.31 -8.78 -24.49
CA ALA A 74 20.13 -9.13 -25.28
C ALA A 74 18.89 -8.30 -24.92
N GLU A 75 18.69 -7.96 -23.64
CA GLU A 75 17.60 -7.07 -23.18
C GLU A 75 17.78 -5.65 -23.73
N TYR A 76 19.02 -5.14 -23.71
CA TYR A 76 19.41 -3.87 -24.34
C TYR A 76 19.18 -3.89 -25.86
N ALA A 77 19.55 -5.00 -26.53
CA ALA A 77 19.30 -5.16 -27.95
C ALA A 77 17.81 -5.24 -28.30
N ALA A 78 16.99 -5.88 -27.45
CA ALA A 78 15.54 -5.91 -27.60
C ALA A 78 14.95 -4.49 -27.49
N GLY A 79 15.34 -3.69 -26.49
CA GLY A 79 14.91 -2.30 -26.37
C GLY A 79 15.35 -1.44 -27.57
N CYS A 80 16.56 -1.61 -28.08
CA CYS A 80 17.02 -0.96 -29.31
C CYS A 80 16.13 -1.31 -30.54
N LEU A 81 15.68 -2.57 -30.65
CA LEU A 81 14.78 -3.00 -31.72
C LEU A 81 13.38 -2.40 -31.57
N GLU A 82 12.85 -2.31 -30.35
CA GLU A 82 11.54 -1.69 -30.11
C GLU A 82 11.55 -0.18 -30.37
N LEU A 83 12.61 0.53 -29.96
CA LEU A 83 12.76 1.96 -30.27
C LEU A 83 12.79 2.18 -31.80
N PHE A 84 13.46 1.30 -32.56
CA PHE A 84 13.40 1.34 -34.02
C PHE A 84 12.02 1.01 -34.59
N SER A 85 11.25 0.12 -33.94
CA SER A 85 9.87 -0.18 -34.35
C SER A 85 8.95 1.04 -34.23
N VAL A 86 9.17 1.91 -33.22
CA VAL A 86 8.48 3.19 -33.07
C VAL A 86 8.84 4.14 -34.22
N ALA A 87 10.12 4.21 -34.61
CA ALA A 87 10.54 5.02 -35.77
C ALA A 87 9.87 4.56 -37.08
N ILE A 88 9.62 3.24 -37.25
CA ILE A 88 8.87 2.70 -38.39
C ILE A 88 7.37 3.06 -38.32
N ASP A 89 6.74 3.02 -37.15
CA ASP A 89 5.35 3.47 -36.98
C ASP A 89 5.20 4.99 -37.25
N ASP A 90 6.21 5.78 -36.86
CA ASP A 90 6.27 7.21 -37.17
C ASP A 90 6.45 7.45 -38.68
N TYR A 91 7.38 6.75 -39.34
CA TYR A 91 7.59 6.79 -40.79
C TYR A 91 6.32 6.43 -41.57
N ASN A 92 5.67 5.32 -41.22
CA ASN A 92 4.52 4.82 -41.94
C ASN A 92 3.25 5.63 -41.64
N PHE A 93 3.01 5.98 -40.37
CA PHE A 93 1.71 6.44 -39.91
C PHE A 93 1.74 7.76 -39.12
N ASN A 94 2.58 7.88 -38.09
CA ASN A 94 2.33 8.87 -37.03
C ASN A 94 2.99 10.23 -37.26
N ARG A 95 4.13 10.32 -37.95
CA ARG A 95 4.96 11.54 -37.98
C ARG A 95 4.30 12.75 -38.63
N ALA A 96 4.54 13.94 -38.09
CA ALA A 96 3.93 15.19 -38.53
C ALA A 96 4.81 16.08 -39.43
N ASN A 97 6.14 16.07 -39.28
CA ASN A 97 7.08 16.81 -40.13
C ASN A 97 8.47 16.13 -40.13
N PRO A 98 9.00 15.69 -41.29
CA PRO A 98 8.24 15.43 -42.52
C PRO A 98 7.06 14.49 -42.26
N ARG A 99 6.00 14.60 -43.05
CA ARG A 99 4.76 13.83 -42.87
C ARG A 99 4.98 12.36 -43.25
N SER A 100 4.36 11.47 -42.47
CA SER A 100 4.38 10.03 -42.69
C SER A 100 3.83 9.59 -44.06
N ILE A 101 4.20 8.39 -44.51
CA ILE A 101 3.77 7.80 -45.78
C ILE A 101 2.24 7.79 -45.93
N SER A 102 1.50 7.47 -44.86
CA SER A 102 0.02 7.51 -44.88
C SER A 102 -0.53 8.90 -45.18
N LYS A 103 0.08 9.96 -44.64
CA LYS A 103 -0.34 11.36 -44.82
C LYS A 103 0.05 11.90 -46.20
N LEU A 104 1.22 11.52 -46.73
CA LEU A 104 1.63 11.84 -48.10
C LEU A 104 0.69 11.17 -49.13
N ASN A 105 0.33 9.90 -48.90
CA ASN A 105 -0.66 9.18 -49.72
C ASN A 105 -2.06 9.78 -49.62
N LEU A 106 -2.49 10.19 -48.41
CA LEU A 106 -3.79 10.84 -48.20
C LEU A 106 -3.87 12.18 -48.96
N GLU A 107 -2.82 13.01 -48.89
CA GLU A 107 -2.80 14.27 -49.65
C GLU A 107 -2.79 14.03 -51.16
N TYR A 108 -1.99 13.07 -51.66
CA TYR A 108 -2.03 12.74 -53.08
C TYR A 108 -3.42 12.28 -53.54
N SER A 109 -4.07 11.40 -52.75
CA SER A 109 -5.44 10.96 -53.03
C SER A 109 -6.45 12.12 -53.01
N THR A 110 -6.25 13.09 -52.12
CA THR A 110 -7.09 14.31 -52.00
C THR A 110 -6.87 15.24 -53.20
N ALA A 111 -5.63 15.37 -53.67
CA ALA A 111 -5.31 16.15 -54.85
C ALA A 111 -5.92 15.51 -56.11
N VAL A 112 -5.81 14.19 -56.26
CA VAL A 112 -6.46 13.43 -57.36
C VAL A 112 -7.98 13.61 -57.35
N SER A 113 -8.65 13.49 -56.19
CA SER A 113 -10.12 13.65 -56.11
C SER A 113 -10.60 15.06 -56.42
N ASN A 114 -9.74 16.07 -56.23
CA ASN A 114 -10.05 17.47 -56.44
C ASN A 114 -9.52 18.01 -57.80
N GLY A 115 -9.22 17.13 -58.77
CA GLY A 115 -8.71 17.53 -60.09
C GLY A 115 -7.40 18.33 -60.02
N PHE A 116 -6.57 18.07 -59.01
CA PHE A 116 -5.38 18.85 -58.64
C PHE A 116 -5.63 20.36 -58.45
N GLY A 117 -6.88 20.77 -58.21
CA GLY A 117 -7.29 22.17 -58.06
C GLY A 117 -7.68 22.87 -59.36
N LEU A 118 -7.75 22.16 -60.49
CA LEU A 118 -8.26 22.69 -61.76
C LEU A 118 -9.78 22.77 -61.75
N GLU A 119 -10.35 23.80 -62.38
CA GLU A 119 -11.80 23.92 -62.54
C GLU A 119 -12.33 22.79 -63.45
N PRO A 120 -13.45 22.13 -63.10
CA PRO A 120 -14.05 21.11 -63.96
C PRO A 120 -14.43 21.67 -65.33
N LEU A 121 -14.19 20.89 -66.39
CA LEU A 121 -14.67 21.23 -67.73
C LEU A 121 -16.21 21.37 -67.76
N PRO A 122 -16.75 22.35 -68.53
CA PRO A 122 -18.18 22.45 -68.77
C PRO A 122 -18.68 21.32 -69.68
N ASP A 123 -19.97 21.00 -69.59
CA ASP A 123 -20.63 19.93 -70.37
C ASP A 123 -20.55 20.13 -71.90
N ASP A 124 -20.26 21.35 -72.38
CA ASP A 124 -20.13 21.71 -73.79
C ASP A 124 -18.68 22.01 -74.23
N ALA A 125 -17.68 21.57 -73.45
CA ALA A 125 -16.27 21.72 -73.78
C ALA A 125 -15.91 21.13 -75.16
N THR A 126 -15.17 21.90 -75.97
CA THR A 126 -14.64 21.44 -77.26
C THR A 126 -13.47 20.47 -77.10
N ASP A 127 -13.22 19.62 -78.10
CA ASP A 127 -12.07 18.69 -78.12
C ASP A 127 -10.75 19.36 -77.70
N ARG A 128 -10.50 20.59 -78.17
CA ARG A 128 -9.33 21.40 -77.78
C ARG A 128 -9.26 21.67 -76.28
N GLN A 129 -10.38 22.00 -75.64
CA GLN A 129 -10.42 22.26 -74.20
C GLN A 129 -10.24 20.96 -73.40
N VAL A 130 -10.68 19.82 -73.95
CA VAL A 130 -10.41 18.50 -73.37
C VAL A 130 -8.92 18.15 -73.45
N ASP A 131 -8.26 18.44 -74.57
CA ASP A 131 -6.81 18.31 -74.73
C ASP A 131 -6.05 19.23 -73.76
N GLU A 132 -6.38 20.53 -73.73
CA GLU A 132 -5.75 21.53 -72.86
C GLU A 132 -5.90 21.18 -71.36
N TYR A 133 -7.10 20.77 -70.92
CA TYR A 133 -7.33 20.29 -69.55
C TYR A 133 -6.59 18.99 -69.23
N SER A 134 -6.40 18.11 -70.22
CA SER A 134 -5.65 16.86 -70.03
C SER A 134 -4.15 17.14 -69.84
N ASP A 135 -3.57 18.06 -70.63
CA ASP A 135 -2.19 18.50 -70.44
C ASP A 135 -2.00 19.24 -69.10
N ASP A 136 -2.94 20.11 -68.70
CA ASP A 136 -2.89 20.79 -67.39
C ASP A 136 -3.04 19.81 -66.22
N MET A 137 -3.94 18.81 -66.31
CA MET A 137 -4.08 17.74 -65.31
C MET A 137 -2.77 16.94 -65.15
N VAL A 138 -2.11 16.61 -66.27
CA VAL A 138 -0.80 15.95 -66.25
C VAL A 138 0.27 16.88 -65.66
N GLY A 139 0.26 18.17 -65.99
CA GLY A 139 1.17 19.18 -65.44
C GLY A 139 1.04 19.33 -63.91
N ALA A 140 -0.19 19.47 -63.42
CA ALA A 140 -0.51 19.63 -62.01
C ALA A 140 -0.25 18.36 -61.20
N SER A 141 -0.59 17.18 -61.74
CA SER A 141 -0.23 15.88 -61.15
C SER A 141 1.28 15.72 -60.99
N ASN A 142 2.05 15.98 -62.06
CA ASN A 142 3.51 15.94 -62.00
C ASN A 142 4.10 16.99 -61.02
N ALA A 143 3.45 18.14 -60.84
CA ALA A 143 3.86 19.12 -59.84
C ALA A 143 3.66 18.59 -58.42
N LYS A 144 2.49 18.03 -58.10
CA LYS A 144 2.18 17.49 -56.77
C LYS A 144 3.01 16.25 -56.44
N ILE A 145 3.28 15.38 -57.41
CA ILE A 145 4.19 14.23 -57.23
C ILE A 145 5.60 14.72 -56.87
N ARG A 146 6.14 15.75 -57.55
CA ARG A 146 7.48 16.30 -57.22
C ARG A 146 7.54 16.88 -55.79
N GLU A 147 6.51 17.62 -55.40
CA GLU A 147 6.38 18.20 -54.05
C GLU A 147 6.41 17.11 -52.96
N LEU A 148 5.53 16.12 -53.07
CA LEU A 148 5.42 15.02 -52.11
C LEU A 148 6.63 14.08 -52.14
N THR A 149 7.29 13.92 -53.30
CA THR A 149 8.55 13.15 -53.42
C THR A 149 9.70 13.83 -52.67
N TRP A 150 9.78 15.17 -52.70
CA TRP A 150 10.77 15.91 -51.92
C TRP A 150 10.53 15.76 -50.41
N GLU A 151 9.28 15.76 -49.97
CA GLU A 151 8.97 15.50 -48.56
C GLU A 151 9.23 14.03 -48.17
N LYS A 152 8.92 13.06 -49.04
CA LYS A 152 9.31 11.66 -48.84
C LYS A 152 10.82 11.52 -48.69
N HIS A 153 11.64 12.17 -49.52
CA HIS A 153 13.10 12.12 -49.36
C HIS A 153 13.60 12.70 -48.02
N ARG A 154 12.87 13.68 -47.44
CA ARG A 154 13.15 14.14 -46.07
C ARG A 154 12.73 13.12 -45.01
N LEU A 155 11.65 12.37 -45.24
CA LEU A 155 11.17 11.30 -44.37
C LEU A 155 12.11 10.08 -44.41
N ASP A 156 12.58 9.71 -45.60
CA ASP A 156 13.58 8.67 -45.84
C ASP A 156 14.89 8.99 -45.11
N GLY A 157 15.45 10.18 -45.36
CA GLY A 157 16.67 10.64 -44.70
C GLY A 157 16.54 10.89 -43.18
N TRP A 158 15.31 10.95 -42.66
CA TRP A 158 15.06 10.94 -41.22
C TRP A 158 15.10 9.50 -40.66
N LEU A 159 14.41 8.55 -41.27
CA LEU A 159 14.43 7.14 -40.85
C LEU A 159 15.83 6.52 -40.99
N ASP A 160 16.60 6.88 -42.01
CA ASP A 160 18.01 6.50 -42.14
C ASP A 160 18.88 7.05 -40.98
N GLY A 161 18.50 8.19 -40.40
CA GLY A 161 19.11 8.76 -39.20
C GLY A 161 18.82 7.92 -37.96
N GLU A 162 17.54 7.66 -37.67
CA GLU A 162 17.11 6.80 -36.56
C GLU A 162 17.74 5.40 -36.66
N ALA A 163 17.74 4.79 -37.85
CA ALA A 163 18.39 3.50 -38.11
C ALA A 163 19.91 3.56 -37.88
N GLY A 164 20.53 4.70 -38.19
CA GLY A 164 21.93 4.99 -37.90
C GLY A 164 22.22 5.03 -36.40
N ASP A 165 21.39 5.73 -35.63
CA ASP A 165 21.58 5.88 -34.19
C ASP A 165 21.27 4.61 -33.40
N ILE A 166 20.22 3.85 -33.76
CA ILE A 166 19.98 2.51 -33.21
C ILE A 166 21.15 1.56 -33.52
N ARG A 167 21.71 1.61 -34.74
CA ARG A 167 22.92 0.86 -35.08
C ARG A 167 24.13 1.30 -34.24
N ASN A 168 24.25 2.58 -33.92
CA ASN A 168 25.31 3.10 -33.05
C ASN A 168 25.12 2.63 -31.60
N MET A 169 23.89 2.64 -31.06
CA MET A 169 23.55 2.10 -29.73
C MET A 169 23.92 0.61 -29.63
N LEU A 170 23.47 -0.21 -30.58
CA LEU A 170 23.81 -1.63 -30.67
C LEU A 170 25.32 -1.87 -30.81
N GLY A 171 26.03 -1.00 -31.53
CA GLY A 171 27.48 -1.06 -31.71
C GLY A 171 28.30 -0.64 -30.48
N ARG A 172 27.75 0.18 -29.59
CA ARG A 172 28.35 0.56 -28.29
C ARG A 172 28.11 -0.49 -27.21
N GLY A 173 26.94 -1.11 -27.21
CA GLY A 173 26.45 -1.91 -26.09
C GLY A 173 25.93 -1.06 -24.92
N PRO A 174 25.45 -1.68 -23.82
CA PRO A 174 24.81 -0.98 -22.71
C PRO A 174 25.71 0.09 -22.08
N ASN A 175 25.19 1.31 -21.95
CA ASN A 175 25.81 2.44 -21.27
C ASN A 175 24.71 3.41 -20.78
N ASP A 176 25.00 4.24 -19.79
CA ASP A 176 23.98 4.99 -19.05
C ASP A 176 23.10 5.90 -19.92
N ALA A 177 23.69 6.58 -20.92
CA ALA A 177 22.95 7.48 -21.81
C ALA A 177 21.99 6.73 -22.76
N ASP A 178 22.43 5.61 -23.32
CA ASP A 178 21.58 4.77 -24.16
C ASP A 178 20.52 4.04 -23.31
N LEU A 179 20.87 3.62 -22.08
CA LEU A 179 19.93 3.01 -21.13
C LEU A 179 18.85 4.00 -20.64
N GLN A 180 19.20 5.25 -20.32
CA GLN A 180 18.21 6.28 -19.96
C GLN A 180 17.30 6.61 -21.15
N THR A 181 17.84 6.66 -22.37
CA THR A 181 17.04 6.83 -23.61
C THR A 181 16.01 5.71 -23.78
N LEU A 182 16.43 4.44 -23.63
CA LEU A 182 15.52 3.30 -23.73
C LEU A 182 14.51 3.24 -22.57
N TRP A 183 14.93 3.58 -21.34
CA TRP A 183 14.07 3.62 -20.15
C TRP A 183 12.96 4.68 -20.28
N SER A 184 13.33 5.93 -20.56
CA SER A 184 12.38 7.05 -20.74
C SER A 184 11.47 6.90 -21.96
N SER A 185 11.83 6.02 -22.89
CA SER A 185 10.98 5.62 -24.02
C SER A 185 10.03 4.45 -23.71
N GLY A 186 10.15 3.80 -22.54
CA GLY A 186 9.39 2.58 -22.20
C GLY A 186 9.84 1.31 -22.95
N MET A 187 11.10 1.27 -23.41
CA MET A 187 11.64 0.18 -24.26
C MET A 187 12.50 -0.83 -23.46
N LEU A 188 12.71 -0.58 -22.16
CA LEU A 188 13.34 -1.53 -21.23
C LEU A 188 12.27 -2.16 -20.33
N PRO A 189 12.39 -3.46 -19.98
CA PRO A 189 11.45 -4.11 -19.08
C PRO A 189 11.55 -3.56 -17.64
N PRO A 190 10.50 -3.69 -16.82
CA PRO A 190 10.47 -3.29 -15.41
C PRO A 190 11.71 -3.65 -14.57
N TYR A 191 12.29 -4.83 -14.79
CA TYR A 191 13.46 -5.34 -14.05
C TYR A 191 14.82 -4.82 -14.56
N ALA A 192 14.86 -3.90 -15.53
CA ALA A 192 16.10 -3.29 -16.00
C ALA A 192 16.95 -2.65 -14.86
N PRO A 193 16.40 -2.02 -13.81
CA PRO A 193 17.17 -1.51 -12.67
C PRO A 193 17.89 -2.59 -11.85
N ILE A 194 17.44 -3.85 -11.91
CA ILE A 194 18.13 -5.01 -11.32
C ILE A 194 19.28 -5.44 -12.24
N LEU A 195 19.03 -5.50 -13.55
CA LEU A 195 20.03 -5.89 -14.56
C LEU A 195 21.17 -4.87 -14.70
N TYR A 196 20.87 -3.58 -14.63
CA TYR A 196 21.82 -2.49 -14.81
C TYR A 196 21.98 -1.69 -13.51
N ALA A 197 22.15 -2.39 -12.37
CA ALA A 197 22.20 -1.79 -11.02
C ALA A 197 23.28 -0.71 -10.76
N GLY A 198 24.20 -0.48 -11.71
CA GLY A 198 25.16 0.64 -11.68
C GLY A 198 24.68 1.91 -12.42
N SER A 199 23.61 1.81 -13.20
CA SER A 199 23.01 2.90 -13.97
C SER A 199 21.90 3.59 -13.17
N GLN A 200 21.61 4.85 -13.50
CA GLN A 200 20.59 5.64 -12.82
C GLN A 200 19.24 5.53 -13.56
N PHE A 201 18.20 5.13 -12.83
CA PHE A 201 16.82 5.05 -13.32
C PHE A 201 15.90 5.92 -12.45
N SER A 202 14.87 6.47 -13.07
CA SER A 202 13.90 7.37 -12.44
C SER A 202 12.49 6.94 -12.81
N ALA A 203 11.59 6.84 -11.83
CA ALA A 203 10.20 6.49 -12.08
C ALA A 203 9.44 7.65 -12.75
N GLY A 204 9.89 8.89 -12.54
CA GLY A 204 9.36 10.08 -13.20
C GLY A 204 9.68 10.13 -14.70
N ASP A 205 10.79 9.51 -15.12
CA ASP A 205 11.20 9.42 -16.53
C ASP A 205 10.35 8.41 -17.32
N LEU A 206 9.67 7.47 -16.65
CA LEU A 206 8.83 6.46 -17.32
C LEU A 206 7.51 7.05 -17.87
N PRO A 207 7.09 6.63 -19.07
CA PRO A 207 5.70 6.66 -19.52
C PRO A 207 4.72 6.05 -18.48
N ALA A 208 3.46 6.49 -18.50
CA ALA A 208 2.49 6.12 -17.46
C ALA A 208 2.09 4.62 -17.49
N ASP A 209 2.02 4.04 -18.68
CA ASP A 209 1.83 2.61 -18.93
C ASP A 209 3.04 1.78 -18.48
N ALA A 210 4.25 2.18 -18.86
CA ALA A 210 5.48 1.53 -18.39
C ALA A 210 5.66 1.62 -16.85
N ARG A 211 5.16 2.71 -16.23
CA ARG A 211 5.14 2.86 -14.76
C ARG A 211 4.10 1.94 -14.11
N GLN A 212 2.96 1.71 -14.74
CA GLN A 212 1.99 0.73 -14.27
C GLN A 212 2.53 -0.71 -14.38
N GLU A 213 3.21 -1.05 -15.48
CA GLU A 213 3.89 -2.34 -15.65
C GLU A 213 4.99 -2.54 -14.59
N LEU A 214 5.76 -1.47 -14.28
CA LEU A 214 6.73 -1.48 -13.18
C LEU A 214 6.06 -1.75 -11.82
N THR A 215 4.98 -1.05 -11.50
CA THR A 215 4.25 -1.27 -10.23
C THR A 215 3.76 -2.71 -10.11
N GLN A 216 3.11 -3.24 -11.16
CA GLN A 216 2.62 -4.62 -11.15
C GLN A 216 3.77 -5.63 -11.03
N TYR A 217 4.88 -5.42 -11.76
CA TYR A 217 6.06 -6.30 -11.66
C TYR A 217 6.64 -6.34 -10.24
N LEU A 218 6.66 -5.23 -9.52
CA LEU A 218 7.19 -5.18 -8.15
C LEU A 218 6.24 -5.82 -7.13
N ILE A 219 4.93 -5.77 -7.38
CA ILE A 219 3.90 -6.49 -6.60
C ILE A 219 3.95 -8.01 -6.87
N ASP A 220 4.10 -8.42 -8.13
CA ASP A 220 4.15 -9.83 -8.53
C ASP A 220 5.46 -10.54 -8.14
N HIS A 221 6.52 -9.78 -7.83
CA HIS A 221 7.85 -10.28 -7.50
C HIS A 221 8.43 -9.66 -6.21
N PRO A 222 7.80 -9.87 -5.04
CA PRO A 222 8.26 -9.27 -3.79
C PRO A 222 9.63 -9.78 -3.33
N ASP A 223 10.11 -10.91 -3.87
CA ASP A 223 11.42 -11.47 -3.59
C ASP A 223 12.58 -10.56 -4.02
N VAL A 224 12.38 -9.72 -5.06
CA VAL A 224 13.40 -8.76 -5.52
C VAL A 224 13.45 -7.49 -4.65
N LEU A 225 12.43 -7.26 -3.82
CA LEU A 225 12.30 -6.10 -2.96
C LEU A 225 13.07 -6.24 -1.63
N LEU A 226 13.52 -7.44 -1.30
CA LEU A 226 14.06 -7.78 0.03
C LEU A 226 15.44 -7.15 0.26
N ASP A 227 16.36 -7.41 -0.67
CA ASP A 227 17.69 -6.81 -0.75
C ASP A 227 17.83 -6.06 -2.10
N PRO A 228 17.08 -4.97 -2.30
CA PRO A 228 16.94 -4.34 -3.61
C PRO A 228 18.24 -3.59 -3.97
N PRO A 229 18.76 -3.74 -5.21
CA PRO A 229 19.92 -2.96 -5.64
C PRO A 229 19.67 -1.46 -5.53
N ALA A 230 20.71 -0.66 -5.28
CA ALA A 230 20.57 0.78 -5.00
C ALA A 230 19.78 1.55 -6.08
N ALA A 231 19.90 1.16 -7.35
CA ALA A 231 19.11 1.72 -8.46
C ALA A 231 17.61 1.40 -8.33
N LEU A 232 17.23 0.20 -7.90
CA LEU A 232 15.84 -0.18 -7.63
C LEU A 232 15.31 0.50 -6.36
N ALA A 233 16.11 0.59 -5.30
CA ALA A 233 15.72 1.30 -4.08
C ALA A 233 15.44 2.79 -4.34
N ALA A 234 16.30 3.46 -5.12
CA ALA A 234 16.10 4.85 -5.54
C ALA A 234 14.88 5.03 -6.45
N LEU A 235 14.61 4.05 -7.33
CA LEU A 235 13.43 4.03 -8.19
C LEU A 235 12.13 3.93 -7.37
N ILE A 236 12.06 2.97 -6.44
CA ILE A 236 10.90 2.79 -5.55
C ILE A 236 10.67 4.06 -4.73
N ALA A 237 11.72 4.67 -4.16
CA ALA A 237 11.60 5.92 -3.41
C ALA A 237 10.96 7.07 -4.23
N GLY A 238 11.08 7.06 -5.56
CA GLY A 238 10.50 8.03 -6.49
C GLY A 238 9.08 7.71 -7.00
N LEU A 239 8.44 6.63 -6.54
CA LEU A 239 7.04 6.31 -6.84
C LEU A 239 6.05 7.11 -5.94
N PRO A 240 4.76 7.22 -6.32
CA PRO A 240 3.70 7.76 -5.47
C PRO A 240 3.61 7.06 -4.11
N VAL A 241 3.11 7.75 -3.07
CA VAL A 241 3.15 7.26 -1.68
C VAL A 241 2.37 5.96 -1.53
N ASP A 242 1.14 5.96 -2.01
CA ASP A 242 0.23 4.82 -2.16
C ASP A 242 0.90 3.61 -2.83
N VAL A 243 1.50 3.82 -4.00
CA VAL A 243 2.22 2.78 -4.75
C VAL A 243 3.41 2.21 -3.96
N ARG A 244 4.12 3.05 -3.18
CA ARG A 244 5.22 2.58 -2.33
C ARG A 244 4.70 1.81 -1.12
N THR A 245 3.57 2.21 -0.52
CA THR A 245 2.93 1.47 0.57
C THR A 245 2.63 0.04 0.12
N ASP A 246 1.92 -0.15 -0.99
CA ASP A 246 1.56 -1.48 -1.48
C ASP A 246 2.80 -2.35 -1.80
N ILE A 247 3.82 -1.77 -2.45
CA ILE A 247 5.11 -2.44 -2.68
C ILE A 247 5.81 -2.82 -1.36
N HIS A 248 5.66 -2.02 -0.31
CA HIS A 248 6.23 -2.33 1.01
C HIS A 248 5.39 -3.33 1.82
N VAL A 249 4.08 -3.40 1.63
CA VAL A 249 3.21 -4.47 2.16
C VAL A 249 3.61 -5.81 1.56
N GLU A 250 3.72 -5.89 0.23
CA GLU A 250 4.14 -7.11 -0.47
C GLU A 250 5.54 -7.59 -0.05
N ARG A 251 6.49 -6.66 0.11
CA ARG A 251 7.81 -6.96 0.69
C ARG A 251 7.70 -7.57 2.10
N ARG A 252 6.86 -7.02 2.97
CA ARG A 252 6.68 -7.52 4.36
C ARG A 252 6.02 -8.90 4.38
N MET A 253 5.00 -9.13 3.56
CA MET A 253 4.35 -10.45 3.43
C MET A 253 5.36 -11.53 3.04
N GLU A 254 6.28 -11.24 2.11
CA GLU A 254 7.37 -12.16 1.76
C GLU A 254 8.43 -12.30 2.86
N GLN A 255 8.73 -11.25 3.64
CA GLN A 255 9.61 -11.36 4.82
C GLN A 255 9.01 -12.30 5.88
N LEU A 256 7.72 -12.14 6.20
CA LEU A 256 6.99 -13.00 7.13
C LEU A 256 6.91 -14.46 6.61
N ARG A 257 6.73 -14.65 5.30
CA ARG A 257 6.79 -15.99 4.66
C ARG A 257 8.17 -16.64 4.79
N ARG A 258 9.27 -15.88 4.64
CA ARG A 258 10.64 -16.39 4.82
C ARG A 258 10.98 -16.72 6.27
N GLU A 259 10.44 -15.97 7.22
CA GLU A 259 10.54 -16.24 8.66
C GLU A 259 9.64 -17.39 9.14
N GLY A 260 8.85 -18.00 8.24
CA GLY A 260 7.97 -19.13 8.52
C GLY A 260 6.64 -18.76 9.19
N LEU A 261 6.31 -17.47 9.28
CA LEU A 261 5.11 -16.93 9.91
C LEU A 261 3.89 -16.90 8.98
N LEU A 262 4.12 -16.90 7.66
CA LEU A 262 3.08 -17.02 6.63
C LEU A 262 3.33 -18.21 5.70
N SER A 263 2.25 -18.78 5.16
CA SER A 263 2.31 -19.84 4.15
C SER A 263 1.23 -19.68 3.08
N GLY A 264 1.53 -20.06 1.84
CA GLY A 264 0.61 -19.86 0.71
C GLY A 264 0.60 -18.41 0.19
N PRO A 265 -0.50 -18.00 -0.50
CA PRO A 265 -0.67 -16.62 -0.99
C PRO A 265 -0.80 -15.63 0.19
N ASN A 266 -0.75 -14.33 -0.08
CA ASN A 266 -0.95 -13.33 0.96
C ASN A 266 -2.38 -13.42 1.52
N PRO A 267 -2.57 -13.33 2.85
CA PRO A 267 -3.88 -13.10 3.44
C PRO A 267 -4.44 -11.73 3.00
N GLY A 268 -5.76 -11.62 2.94
CA GLY A 268 -6.48 -10.37 2.74
C GLY A 268 -7.02 -9.81 4.05
N GLY A 269 -8.09 -9.01 3.96
CA GLY A 269 -8.87 -8.55 5.11
C GLY A 269 -8.05 -7.76 6.13
N ILE A 270 -8.43 -7.90 7.40
CA ILE A 270 -7.91 -7.06 8.48
C ILE A 270 -6.41 -7.34 8.75
N TYR A 271 -5.92 -8.57 8.55
CA TYR A 271 -4.48 -8.85 8.60
C TYR A 271 -3.69 -8.10 7.51
N ALA A 272 -4.24 -7.95 6.30
CA ALA A 272 -3.58 -7.14 5.26
C ALA A 272 -3.55 -5.65 5.63
N ASN A 273 -4.61 -5.14 6.28
CA ASN A 273 -4.63 -3.78 6.83
C ASN A 273 -3.57 -3.63 7.94
N TRP A 274 -3.41 -4.60 8.84
CA TRP A 274 -2.33 -4.57 9.85
C TRP A 274 -0.95 -4.39 9.20
N ILE A 275 -0.62 -5.19 8.18
CA ILE A 275 0.66 -5.07 7.48
C ILE A 275 0.78 -3.72 6.76
N ARG A 276 -0.31 -3.13 6.25
CA ARG A 276 -0.32 -1.75 5.72
C ARG A 276 -0.05 -0.71 6.81
N ASN A 277 -0.78 -0.74 7.92
CA ASN A 277 -0.62 0.22 9.01
C ASN A 277 0.83 0.18 9.56
N THR A 278 1.45 -1.00 9.68
CA THR A 278 2.87 -1.11 10.07
C THR A 278 3.86 -0.53 9.03
N VAL A 279 3.47 -0.38 7.76
CA VAL A 279 4.26 0.34 6.74
C VAL A 279 4.11 1.85 6.93
N GLU A 280 2.88 2.32 7.10
CA GLU A 280 2.55 3.74 7.09
C GLU A 280 3.01 4.44 8.38
N ASN A 281 2.85 3.79 9.53
CA ASN A 281 3.35 4.25 10.83
C ASN A 281 4.86 3.94 11.03
N GLY A 282 5.56 3.53 9.96
CA GLY A 282 7.02 3.36 9.94
C GLY A 282 7.59 2.20 10.78
N VAL A 283 6.74 1.39 11.43
CA VAL A 283 7.12 0.26 12.29
C VAL A 283 8.10 -0.68 11.57
N SER A 284 9.16 -1.10 12.26
CA SER A 284 10.14 -2.05 11.72
C SER A 284 9.52 -3.41 11.45
N VAL A 285 9.81 -4.04 10.30
CA VAL A 285 9.36 -5.42 10.02
C VAL A 285 9.85 -6.42 11.07
N TYR A 286 10.99 -6.16 11.72
CA TYR A 286 11.46 -6.99 12.83
C TYR A 286 10.51 -6.91 14.04
N THR A 287 9.94 -5.75 14.34
CA THR A 287 8.90 -5.59 15.36
C THR A 287 7.66 -6.43 15.03
N VAL A 288 7.25 -6.46 13.76
CA VAL A 288 6.10 -7.27 13.28
C VAL A 288 6.42 -8.78 13.40
N ILE A 289 7.63 -9.19 13.03
CA ILE A 289 8.14 -10.55 13.18
C ILE A 289 8.14 -10.97 14.66
N ASP A 290 8.63 -10.11 15.56
CA ASP A 290 8.71 -10.39 17.00
C ASP A 290 7.31 -10.49 17.62
N ILE A 291 6.37 -9.57 17.30
CA ILE A 291 4.96 -9.67 17.73
C ILE A 291 4.34 -11.00 17.29
N ALA A 292 4.45 -11.34 16.00
CA ALA A 292 3.86 -12.55 15.45
C ALA A 292 4.49 -13.83 16.04
N ARG A 293 5.79 -13.81 16.33
CA ARG A 293 6.55 -14.96 16.84
C ARG A 293 6.38 -15.19 18.34
N ASP A 294 6.40 -14.13 19.14
CA ASP A 294 6.31 -14.24 20.61
C ASP A 294 4.87 -14.50 21.08
N HIS A 295 3.88 -14.03 20.32
CA HIS A 295 2.45 -14.14 20.67
C HIS A 295 1.67 -15.13 19.80
N ASP A 296 2.31 -15.78 18.83
CA ASP A 296 1.72 -16.73 17.85
C ASP A 296 0.62 -16.11 16.96
N ILE A 297 0.73 -14.81 16.65
CA ILE A 297 -0.27 -14.06 15.86
C ILE A 297 -0.24 -14.45 14.39
N ARG A 298 -1.41 -14.79 13.85
CA ARG A 298 -1.65 -15.31 12.50
C ARG A 298 -2.80 -14.56 11.82
N PRO A 299 -3.05 -14.79 10.52
CA PRO A 299 -4.22 -14.23 9.84
C PRO A 299 -5.55 -14.59 10.50
N ASP A 300 -5.68 -15.83 10.99
CA ASP A 300 -6.91 -16.37 11.59
C ASP A 300 -7.22 -15.84 13.01
N ASP A 301 -6.31 -15.12 13.66
CA ASP A 301 -6.62 -14.43 14.93
C ASP A 301 -7.45 -13.16 14.70
N PHE A 302 -7.33 -12.53 13.52
CA PHE A 302 -8.10 -11.33 13.16
C PHE A 302 -9.54 -11.64 12.74
N ASP A 303 -9.91 -12.92 12.52
CA ASP A 303 -11.27 -13.37 12.22
C ASP A 303 -12.30 -12.93 13.30
N VAL A 304 -11.84 -12.57 14.52
CA VAL A 304 -12.69 -12.03 15.59
C VAL A 304 -13.26 -10.63 15.30
N LEU A 305 -12.62 -9.88 14.39
CA LEU A 305 -13.05 -8.54 13.97
C LEU A 305 -13.87 -8.58 12.66
N ASP A 306 -13.88 -9.71 11.96
CA ASP A 306 -14.46 -9.84 10.63
C ASP A 306 -16.00 -9.79 10.68
N GLY A 307 -16.56 -8.67 10.23
CA GLY A 307 -18.01 -8.40 10.20
C GLY A 307 -18.54 -7.48 11.30
N LEU A 308 -17.70 -7.08 12.27
CA LEU A 308 -18.01 -6.00 13.21
C LEU A 308 -18.11 -4.65 12.48
N GLN A 309 -18.78 -3.67 13.07
CA GLN A 309 -18.73 -2.28 12.57
C GLN A 309 -17.38 -1.67 12.92
N GLU A 310 -16.54 -1.49 11.91
CA GLU A 310 -15.36 -0.62 11.95
C GLU A 310 -15.79 0.85 11.93
N ILE A 311 -15.26 1.64 12.86
CA ILE A 311 -15.38 3.10 12.93
C ILE A 311 -13.95 3.66 12.90
N THR A 312 -13.73 4.75 12.17
CA THR A 312 -12.40 5.33 11.97
C THR A 312 -12.34 6.75 12.51
N ASP A 313 -11.32 7.06 13.30
CA ASP A 313 -11.09 8.40 13.84
C ASP A 313 -10.42 9.37 12.82
N PRO A 314 -10.24 10.66 13.15
CA PRO A 314 -9.61 11.63 12.25
C PRO A 314 -8.14 11.33 11.86
N ASP A 315 -7.43 10.53 12.66
CA ASP A 315 -6.04 10.11 12.40
C ASP A 315 -5.98 8.88 11.48
N GLY A 316 -7.09 8.14 11.36
CA GLY A 316 -7.19 6.92 10.55
C GLY A 316 -7.18 5.62 11.37
N LYS A 317 -7.34 5.70 12.70
CA LYS A 317 -7.26 4.54 13.60
C LYS A 317 -8.61 3.82 13.68
N SER A 318 -8.58 2.50 13.65
CA SER A 318 -9.75 1.62 13.64
C SER A 318 -10.22 1.28 15.05
N PHE A 319 -11.52 1.46 15.28
CA PHE A 319 -12.29 1.04 16.45
C PHE A 319 -13.37 0.05 16.00
N PHE A 320 -13.72 -0.98 16.78
CA PHE A 320 -14.75 -1.97 16.38
C PHE A 320 -15.86 -2.11 17.40
N VAL A 321 -17.11 -1.89 16.99
CA VAL A 321 -18.29 -2.08 17.85
C VAL A 321 -18.51 -3.57 18.11
N LEU A 322 -18.70 -3.94 19.37
CA LEU A 322 -18.94 -5.33 19.75
C LEU A 322 -20.40 -5.73 19.51
N ASP A 323 -20.60 -6.89 18.89
CA ASP A 323 -21.90 -7.57 18.81
C ASP A 323 -22.44 -7.87 20.21
N THR A 324 -23.73 -7.60 20.44
CA THR A 324 -24.34 -7.68 21.77
C THR A 324 -24.44 -9.09 22.38
N ASP A 325 -24.18 -10.15 21.59
CA ASP A 325 -24.07 -11.54 22.05
C ASP A 325 -22.63 -12.10 22.02
N MET A 326 -21.63 -11.23 21.79
CA MET A 326 -20.21 -11.57 21.89
C MET A 326 -19.83 -12.00 23.33
N SER A 327 -19.01 -13.04 23.45
CA SER A 327 -18.46 -13.48 24.74
C SER A 327 -17.30 -12.59 25.20
N GLY A 328 -17.09 -12.49 26.52
CA GLY A 328 -15.93 -11.77 27.07
C GLY A 328 -14.58 -12.25 26.55
N ASP A 329 -14.44 -13.56 26.32
CA ASP A 329 -13.26 -14.15 25.67
C ASP A 329 -13.03 -13.58 24.26
N ALA A 330 -14.07 -13.50 23.44
CA ALA A 330 -13.98 -12.94 22.09
C ALA A 330 -13.74 -11.41 22.13
N ALA A 331 -14.42 -10.69 23.03
CA ALA A 331 -14.21 -9.26 23.25
C ALA A 331 -12.75 -8.95 23.61
N ARG A 332 -12.13 -9.73 24.49
CA ARG A 332 -10.70 -9.60 24.84
C ARG A 332 -9.78 -9.79 23.63
N VAL A 333 -10.03 -10.81 22.80
CA VAL A 333 -9.23 -11.03 21.59
C VAL A 333 -9.47 -9.91 20.56
N ALA A 334 -10.70 -9.42 20.40
CA ALA A 334 -11.03 -8.28 19.54
C ALA A 334 -10.28 -7.00 19.98
N VAL A 335 -10.25 -6.71 21.28
CA VAL A 335 -9.48 -5.59 21.84
C VAL A 335 -7.99 -5.73 21.51
N LEU A 336 -7.41 -6.91 21.71
CA LEU A 336 -6.00 -7.17 21.40
C LEU A 336 -5.70 -7.04 19.90
N MET A 337 -6.57 -7.58 19.04
CA MET A 337 -6.41 -7.47 17.58
C MET A 337 -6.59 -6.03 17.10
N THR A 338 -7.42 -5.23 17.77
CA THR A 338 -7.58 -3.79 17.46
C THR A 338 -6.31 -3.01 17.78
N TYR A 339 -5.69 -3.23 18.94
CA TYR A 339 -4.37 -2.67 19.24
C TYR A 339 -3.33 -3.08 18.20
N ILE A 340 -3.26 -4.38 17.86
CA ILE A 340 -2.27 -4.88 16.92
C ILE A 340 -2.49 -4.28 15.53
N LEU A 341 -3.73 -4.26 15.02
CA LEU A 341 -4.12 -3.70 13.72
C LEU A 341 -3.66 -2.25 13.54
N ASN A 342 -3.91 -1.40 14.53
CA ASN A 342 -3.57 0.03 14.47
C ASN A 342 -2.05 0.29 14.36
N ALA A 343 -1.22 -0.73 14.61
CA ALA A 343 0.22 -0.72 14.41
C ALA A 343 0.98 0.35 15.20
N GLY A 344 0.34 0.94 16.20
CA GLY A 344 0.83 2.11 16.91
C GLY A 344 -0.33 2.87 17.54
N THR A 345 0.02 3.96 18.19
CA THR A 345 -0.92 4.87 18.85
C THR A 345 -0.52 6.31 18.51
N ASP A 346 0.78 6.63 18.49
CA ASP A 346 1.37 7.82 17.85
C ASP A 346 0.95 9.19 18.43
N TYR A 347 0.04 9.26 19.40
CA TYR A 347 -0.37 10.49 20.10
C TYR A 347 0.80 11.18 20.82
N GLU A 348 1.46 12.16 20.18
CA GLU A 348 2.48 13.00 20.82
C GLU A 348 1.84 13.86 21.94
N ASN A 349 2.50 13.93 23.11
CA ASN A 349 2.09 14.73 24.29
C ASN A 349 0.94 14.16 25.17
N GLY A 350 0.76 12.84 25.23
CA GLY A 350 -0.02 12.21 26.31
C GLY A 350 0.60 12.44 27.71
N ASP A 351 -0.21 12.28 28.76
CA ASP A 351 0.14 12.60 30.16
C ASP A 351 1.35 11.81 30.70
N PHE A 352 1.62 10.64 30.11
CA PHE A 352 2.83 9.84 30.32
C PHE A 352 3.41 9.35 28.99
N ALA A 353 4.70 9.00 29.01
CA ALA A 353 5.42 8.53 27.83
C ALA A 353 4.83 7.21 27.29
N SER A 354 4.27 7.27 26.07
CA SER A 354 3.73 6.11 25.35
C SER A 354 4.75 4.97 25.23
N THR A 355 4.30 3.73 25.47
CA THR A 355 5.12 2.53 25.27
C THR A 355 5.26 2.27 23.76
N PRO A 356 6.48 2.16 23.21
CA PRO A 356 6.66 1.90 21.78
C PRO A 356 6.00 0.60 21.33
N TYR A 357 5.26 0.66 20.22
CA TYR A 357 4.61 -0.50 19.61
C TYR A 357 5.58 -1.67 19.40
N GLY A 358 5.23 -2.85 19.94
CA GLY A 358 6.10 -4.02 19.90
C GLY A 358 5.65 -5.19 20.77
N SER A 359 6.37 -6.31 20.68
CA SER A 359 6.09 -7.55 21.41
C SER A 359 5.93 -7.35 22.93
N ALA A 360 6.78 -6.50 23.54
CA ALA A 360 6.72 -6.21 24.97
C ALA A 360 5.42 -5.48 25.39
N GLU A 361 4.86 -4.67 24.50
CA GLU A 361 3.63 -3.91 24.75
C GLU A 361 2.39 -4.79 24.53
N VAL A 362 2.39 -5.61 23.48
CA VAL A 362 1.38 -6.68 23.29
C VAL A 362 1.36 -7.63 24.49
N GLN A 363 2.51 -7.93 25.10
CA GLN A 363 2.58 -8.69 26.36
C GLN A 363 1.98 -7.92 27.54
N ARG A 364 2.31 -6.62 27.72
CA ARG A 364 1.76 -5.78 28.80
C ARG A 364 0.23 -5.74 28.77
N ILE A 365 -0.36 -5.54 27.59
CA ILE A 365 -1.82 -5.55 27.39
C ILE A 365 -2.39 -6.93 27.74
N LYS A 366 -1.79 -8.03 27.27
CA LYS A 366 -2.23 -9.40 27.58
C LYS A 366 -2.19 -9.75 29.07
N ASP A 367 -1.19 -9.24 29.80
CA ASP A 367 -1.09 -9.44 31.25
C ASP A 367 -2.14 -8.60 31.99
N ARG A 368 -2.30 -7.30 31.66
CA ARG A 368 -3.32 -6.40 32.22
C ARG A 368 -4.74 -6.96 32.01
N GLN A 369 -5.05 -7.42 30.79
CA GLN A 369 -6.30 -8.09 30.43
C GLN A 369 -6.52 -9.43 31.16
N ALA A 370 -5.46 -10.12 31.59
CA ALA A 370 -5.56 -11.37 32.34
C ALA A 370 -5.86 -11.13 33.83
N ASP A 371 -5.23 -10.12 34.44
CA ASP A 371 -5.48 -9.72 35.82
C ASP A 371 -6.89 -9.10 35.99
N ASN A 372 -7.35 -8.30 35.01
CA ASN A 372 -8.69 -7.73 34.98
C ASN A 372 -9.81 -8.72 34.53
N ALA A 373 -9.46 -9.92 34.04
CA ALA A 373 -10.36 -10.79 33.25
C ALA A 373 -11.72 -11.13 33.91
N TRP A 374 -11.70 -11.44 35.22
CA TRP A 374 -12.89 -11.94 35.94
C TRP A 374 -14.02 -10.90 36.07
N PHE A 375 -13.67 -9.61 35.98
CA PHE A 375 -14.62 -8.51 36.08
C PHE A 375 -14.98 -8.05 34.67
N SER A 376 -14.05 -7.39 33.98
CA SER A 376 -14.32 -6.75 32.69
C SER A 376 -14.86 -7.73 31.64
N TYR A 377 -14.22 -8.88 31.43
CA TYR A 377 -14.59 -9.81 30.36
C TYR A 377 -15.60 -10.89 30.79
N ASP A 378 -15.31 -11.65 31.86
CA ASP A 378 -16.17 -12.77 32.30
C ASP A 378 -17.58 -12.32 32.74
N ARG A 379 -17.76 -11.04 33.07
CA ARG A 379 -18.98 -10.50 33.66
C ARG A 379 -19.45 -9.22 32.97
N ASP A 380 -18.61 -8.20 32.89
CA ASP A 380 -19.10 -6.84 32.69
C ASP A 380 -19.39 -6.51 31.21
N VAL A 381 -18.71 -7.12 30.23
CA VAL A 381 -19.14 -7.12 28.80
C VAL A 381 -20.59 -7.57 28.65
N GLY A 382 -20.92 -8.75 29.21
CA GLY A 382 -22.29 -9.28 29.17
C GLY A 382 -23.29 -8.49 30.00
N PHE A 383 -22.83 -7.76 31.03
CA PHE A 383 -23.65 -6.86 31.83
C PHE A 383 -23.99 -5.58 31.07
N VAL A 384 -23.03 -4.91 30.43
CA VAL A 384 -23.27 -3.66 29.67
C VAL A 384 -24.27 -3.92 28.54
N HIS A 385 -24.02 -4.92 27.69
CA HIS A 385 -24.97 -5.30 26.63
C HIS A 385 -26.31 -5.79 27.20
N GLY A 386 -26.30 -6.53 28.31
CA GLY A 386 -27.51 -7.01 29.00
C GLY A 386 -28.39 -5.90 29.59
N ASN A 387 -27.84 -4.71 29.86
CA ASN A 387 -28.58 -3.51 30.26
C ASN A 387 -28.86 -2.56 29.06
N GLY A 388 -28.44 -2.92 27.85
CA GLY A 388 -28.74 -2.18 26.62
C GLY A 388 -27.62 -1.27 26.10
N GLY A 389 -26.51 -1.14 26.83
CA GLY A 389 -25.35 -0.34 26.43
C GLY A 389 -24.58 -0.89 25.23
N ARG A 390 -23.56 -0.14 24.82
CA ARG A 390 -22.61 -0.52 23.75
C ARG A 390 -21.18 -0.46 24.22
N LEU A 391 -20.36 -1.26 23.56
CA LEU A 391 -18.93 -1.40 23.77
C LEU A 391 -18.23 -1.35 22.42
N VAL A 392 -17.05 -0.75 22.41
CA VAL A 392 -16.19 -0.62 21.24
C VAL A 392 -14.74 -0.87 21.65
N THR A 393 -13.97 -1.56 20.81
CA THR A 393 -12.53 -1.76 21.01
C THR A 393 -11.76 -0.48 20.70
N THR A 394 -10.69 -0.20 21.45
CA THR A 394 -9.86 1.01 21.24
C THR A 394 -8.45 0.66 20.72
N PRO A 395 -7.80 1.58 19.98
CA PRO A 395 -6.39 1.46 19.57
C PRO A 395 -5.41 1.31 20.75
N ASN A 396 -5.75 1.84 21.93
CA ASN A 396 -4.98 1.72 23.18
C ASN A 396 -5.11 0.32 23.83
N GLY A 397 -5.85 -0.61 23.21
CA GLY A 397 -5.97 -1.99 23.66
C GLY A 397 -6.86 -2.18 24.89
N MET A 398 -7.90 -1.36 25.05
CA MET A 398 -8.97 -1.51 26.05
C MET A 398 -10.36 -1.45 25.40
N LEU A 399 -11.42 -1.45 26.21
CA LEU A 399 -12.80 -1.18 25.77
C LEU A 399 -13.21 0.24 26.16
N MET A 400 -13.95 0.89 25.29
CA MET A 400 -14.75 2.08 25.58
C MET A 400 -16.24 1.71 25.50
N GLY A 401 -17.10 2.36 26.27
CA GLY A 401 -18.51 2.01 26.35
C GLY A 401 -19.42 3.18 26.70
N LEU A 402 -20.70 3.02 26.36
CA LEU A 402 -21.75 4.02 26.60
C LEU A 402 -23.09 3.34 26.92
N GLY A 403 -23.81 3.88 27.91
CA GLY A 403 -25.08 3.34 28.40
C GLY A 403 -24.92 2.19 29.42
N GLY A 404 -25.93 2.00 30.26
CA GLY A 404 -25.91 1.07 31.39
C GLY A 404 -27.23 1.05 32.15
N ASN A 405 -27.19 0.77 33.46
CA ASN A 405 -28.29 1.08 34.38
C ASN A 405 -27.85 2.03 35.51
N GLU A 406 -28.80 2.54 36.29
CA GLU A 406 -28.62 3.54 37.36
C GLU A 406 -27.44 3.30 38.34
N ILE A 407 -26.95 2.06 38.49
CA ILE A 407 -25.77 1.77 39.32
C ILE A 407 -24.47 2.27 38.66
N GLN A 408 -24.40 2.35 37.33
CA GLN A 408 -23.25 2.86 36.59
C GLN A 408 -23.24 4.40 36.62
N ASP A 409 -24.41 5.04 36.39
CA ASP A 409 -24.62 6.49 36.48
C ASP A 409 -24.15 7.08 37.83
N VAL A 410 -24.29 6.31 38.93
CA VAL A 410 -23.96 6.74 40.30
C VAL A 410 -22.45 6.86 40.55
N PHE A 411 -21.61 6.16 39.79
CA PHE A 411 -20.15 6.19 39.95
C PHE A 411 -19.43 6.98 38.86
N SER A 412 -20.03 7.13 37.68
CA SER A 412 -19.52 8.03 36.64
C SER A 412 -19.74 9.49 37.03
N GLN A 413 -18.67 10.20 37.40
CA GLN A 413 -18.68 11.65 37.58
C GLN A 413 -17.73 12.32 36.57
N ALA A 414 -18.02 13.59 36.28
CA ALA A 414 -17.28 14.54 35.42
C ALA A 414 -17.02 14.18 33.94
N GLY A 415 -16.85 12.92 33.53
CA GLY A 415 -16.77 12.57 32.10
C GLY A 415 -16.79 11.08 31.75
N GLY A 416 -16.38 10.22 32.68
CA GLY A 416 -16.48 8.77 32.55
C GLY A 416 -15.87 8.06 33.75
N SER A 417 -15.70 6.74 33.66
CA SER A 417 -14.94 5.95 34.65
C SER A 417 -14.49 4.61 34.06
N THR A 418 -13.23 4.25 34.28
CA THR A 418 -12.69 2.94 33.92
C THR A 418 -12.93 1.87 34.99
N TRP A 419 -13.33 0.67 34.54
CA TRP A 419 -13.66 -0.52 35.33
C TRP A 419 -12.86 -1.73 34.82
N GLY A 420 -11.63 -1.89 35.34
CA GLY A 420 -10.65 -2.80 34.74
C GLY A 420 -10.36 -2.35 33.30
N GLU A 421 -10.69 -3.17 32.32
CA GLU A 421 -10.48 -2.90 30.89
C GLU A 421 -11.58 -2.06 30.20
N ILE A 422 -12.61 -1.57 30.92
CA ILE A 422 -13.76 -0.86 30.31
C ILE A 422 -13.86 0.59 30.78
N PHE A 423 -13.56 1.56 29.92
CA PHE A 423 -13.92 2.97 30.12
C PHE A 423 -15.38 3.21 29.77
N MET A 424 -16.22 3.54 30.75
CA MET A 424 -17.61 3.92 30.54
C MET A 424 -17.75 5.45 30.48
N ILE A 425 -18.18 5.97 29.34
CA ILE A 425 -18.46 7.40 29.12
C ILE A 425 -19.71 7.83 29.91
N ASN A 426 -19.67 9.04 30.47
CA ASN A 426 -20.80 9.67 31.14
C ASN A 426 -21.52 10.68 30.24
N GLU A 427 -22.63 10.28 29.61
CA GLU A 427 -23.56 11.20 28.93
C GLU A 427 -25.02 10.83 29.21
N GLU A 428 -25.79 11.79 29.74
CA GLU A 428 -27.25 11.69 29.94
C GLU A 428 -28.02 11.85 28.60
N ASP A 429 -29.31 11.46 28.59
CA ASP A 429 -30.27 11.70 27.50
C ASP A 429 -29.90 11.16 26.08
N VAL A 430 -28.97 10.20 25.97
CA VAL A 430 -28.59 9.58 24.69
C VAL A 430 -29.68 8.59 24.18
N GLU A 431 -30.35 8.92 23.07
CA GLU A 431 -31.37 8.05 22.45
C GLU A 431 -30.77 6.81 21.73
N ASN A 432 -29.53 6.88 21.26
CA ASN A 432 -28.84 5.80 20.53
C ASN A 432 -27.34 5.75 20.87
N PHE A 433 -26.94 4.84 21.76
CA PHE A 433 -25.55 4.72 22.22
C PHE A 433 -24.56 4.33 21.10
N GLU A 434 -25.02 3.62 20.07
CA GLU A 434 -24.21 3.11 18.96
C GLU A 434 -23.80 4.27 18.02
N GLU A 435 -24.79 5.06 17.62
CA GLU A 435 -24.63 6.29 16.84
C GLU A 435 -23.86 7.37 17.62
N ARG A 436 -24.00 7.44 18.95
CA ARG A 436 -23.23 8.39 19.75
C ARG A 436 -21.75 8.00 19.92
N LEU A 437 -21.41 6.70 20.00
CA LEU A 437 -20.03 6.24 19.96
C LEU A 437 -19.39 6.52 18.58
N ASP A 438 -20.11 6.28 17.49
CA ASP A 438 -19.70 6.62 16.12
C ASP A 438 -19.38 8.12 15.97
N ASP A 439 -20.24 8.96 16.53
CA ASP A 439 -20.09 10.42 16.54
C ASP A 439 -18.86 10.89 17.36
N ILE A 440 -18.59 10.28 18.52
CA ILE A 440 -17.42 10.58 19.37
C ILE A 440 -16.11 10.18 18.68
N ILE A 441 -16.03 8.96 18.16
CA ILE A 441 -14.83 8.43 17.49
C ILE A 441 -14.54 9.22 16.20
N THR A 442 -15.55 9.41 15.35
CA THR A 442 -15.40 10.14 14.08
C THR A 442 -15.00 11.61 14.26
N GLN A 443 -15.32 12.21 15.43
CA GLN A 443 -14.89 13.56 15.77
C GLN A 443 -13.49 13.61 16.40
N GLY A 444 -12.98 12.51 16.97
CA GLY A 444 -11.70 12.45 17.68
C GLY A 444 -11.65 13.29 18.97
N ILE A 445 -12.82 13.66 19.51
CA ILE A 445 -12.94 14.60 20.64
C ILE A 445 -13.66 13.90 21.79
N ALA A 446 -13.11 14.04 23.00
CA ALA A 446 -13.70 13.50 24.22
C ALA A 446 -15.12 14.05 24.48
N PRO A 447 -16.05 13.21 24.97
CA PRO A 447 -17.41 13.62 25.33
C PRO A 447 -17.41 14.77 26.34
N ASN A 448 -18.44 15.62 26.27
CA ASN A 448 -18.57 16.90 27.00
C ASN A 448 -17.43 17.94 26.82
N SER A 449 -16.33 17.62 26.14
CA SER A 449 -15.25 18.56 25.82
C SER A 449 -15.45 19.26 24.48
N SER A 450 -14.69 20.33 24.25
CA SER A 450 -14.60 21.03 22.95
C SER A 450 -13.18 21.04 22.37
N SER A 451 -12.21 20.44 23.07
CA SER A 451 -10.80 20.42 22.67
C SER A 451 -9.93 19.35 23.34
N LEU A 452 -10.47 18.53 24.26
CA LEU A 452 -9.75 17.34 24.72
C LEU A 452 -9.82 16.27 23.63
N ASP A 453 -8.65 15.86 23.18
CA ASP A 453 -8.45 14.79 22.21
C ASP A 453 -8.89 13.43 22.80
N LEU A 454 -9.61 12.63 22.01
CA LEU A 454 -10.14 11.34 22.47
C LEU A 454 -9.02 10.35 22.84
N ASP A 455 -7.87 10.43 22.20
CA ASP A 455 -6.72 9.57 22.48
C ASP A 455 -6.09 9.95 23.82
N ARG A 456 -5.90 11.26 24.08
CA ARG A 456 -5.38 11.72 25.37
C ARG A 456 -6.24 11.19 26.53
N LEU A 457 -7.56 11.16 26.35
CA LEU A 457 -8.49 10.53 27.30
C LEU A 457 -8.28 9.00 27.38
N LEU A 458 -8.32 8.27 26.26
CA LEU A 458 -8.20 6.80 26.27
C LEU A 458 -6.84 6.31 26.79
N HIS A 459 -5.77 7.05 26.53
CA HIS A 459 -4.42 6.84 27.06
C HIS A 459 -4.36 7.11 28.57
N HIS A 460 -5.04 8.15 29.05
CA HIS A 460 -5.18 8.43 30.49
C HIS A 460 -5.94 7.31 31.22
N GLU A 461 -7.09 6.90 30.68
CA GLU A 461 -7.92 5.82 31.22
C GLU A 461 -7.20 4.45 31.22
N GLU A 462 -6.21 4.28 30.34
CA GLU A 462 -5.29 3.13 30.34
C GLU A 462 -4.45 3.04 31.63
N ILE A 463 -4.17 4.17 32.31
CA ILE A 463 -3.56 4.17 33.66
C ILE A 463 -4.52 3.57 34.68
N HIS A 464 -5.78 3.97 34.67
CA HIS A 464 -6.79 3.41 35.58
C HIS A 464 -6.98 1.91 35.34
N SER A 465 -6.96 1.45 34.09
CA SER A 465 -6.94 0.03 33.73
C SER A 465 -5.75 -0.74 34.34
N GLN A 466 -4.57 -0.11 34.42
CA GLN A 466 -3.38 -0.67 35.10
C GLN A 466 -3.53 -0.65 36.63
N GLN A 467 -4.12 0.39 37.22
CA GLN A 467 -4.37 0.48 38.66
C GLN A 467 -5.35 -0.60 39.14
N TRP A 468 -6.41 -0.90 38.38
CA TRP A 468 -7.31 -2.03 38.66
C TRP A 468 -6.56 -3.38 38.64
N ALA A 469 -5.62 -3.57 37.71
CA ALA A 469 -4.81 -4.78 37.62
C ALA A 469 -3.81 -4.90 38.80
N GLU A 470 -3.14 -3.81 39.21
CA GLU A 470 -2.20 -3.84 40.35
C GLU A 470 -2.90 -4.10 41.69
N TYR A 471 -4.00 -3.39 41.97
CA TYR A 471 -4.65 -3.43 43.29
C TYR A 471 -5.72 -4.52 43.41
N GLY A 472 -6.36 -4.89 42.30
CA GLY A 472 -7.47 -5.83 42.27
C GLY A 472 -8.76 -5.24 42.85
N TYR A 473 -9.88 -5.74 42.34
CA TYR A 473 -11.22 -5.15 42.53
C TYR A 473 -11.62 -4.83 43.98
N LEU A 474 -11.25 -5.69 44.94
CA LEU A 474 -11.64 -5.50 46.35
C LEU A 474 -10.77 -4.48 47.10
N ASP A 475 -9.50 -4.31 46.74
CA ASP A 475 -8.64 -3.31 47.38
C ASP A 475 -8.87 -1.93 46.75
N TYR A 476 -9.09 -1.86 45.44
CA TYR A 476 -9.42 -0.60 44.76
C TYR A 476 -10.75 -0.01 45.25
N ILE A 477 -11.84 -0.80 45.29
CA ILE A 477 -13.13 -0.35 45.85
C ILE A 477 -12.99 0.04 47.34
N ALA A 478 -12.14 -0.64 48.10
CA ALA A 478 -11.89 -0.27 49.49
C ALA A 478 -11.18 1.09 49.62
N ARG A 479 -10.18 1.39 48.77
CA ARG A 479 -9.46 2.68 48.78
C ARG A 479 -10.33 3.83 48.25
N TYR A 480 -11.05 3.61 47.15
CA TYR A 480 -11.97 4.61 46.59
C TYR A 480 -13.05 5.00 47.61
N ALA A 481 -13.54 4.04 48.40
CA ALA A 481 -14.48 4.26 49.50
C ALA A 481 -13.85 4.80 50.82
N ASP A 482 -12.53 4.78 50.98
CA ASP A 482 -11.82 5.40 52.12
C ASP A 482 -11.48 6.88 51.81
N ALA A 483 -11.23 7.18 50.52
CA ALA A 483 -11.09 8.55 50.01
C ALA A 483 -12.43 9.32 50.00
N SER A 484 -13.54 8.67 49.65
CA SER A 484 -14.89 9.27 49.72
C SER A 484 -15.55 9.05 51.10
N THR A 485 -15.22 9.90 52.06
CA THR A 485 -15.48 9.65 53.51
C THR A 485 -16.93 9.41 53.96
N ASP A 486 -17.07 8.66 55.07
CA ASP A 486 -18.27 8.34 55.88
C ASP A 486 -19.27 7.29 55.33
N VAL A 487 -18.82 6.03 55.21
CA VAL A 487 -19.68 4.85 54.95
C VAL A 487 -20.23 4.23 56.24
N VAL A 488 -21.56 4.27 56.44
CA VAL A 488 -22.23 3.66 57.60
C VAL A 488 -22.87 2.30 57.25
N TRP A 489 -22.30 1.21 57.75
CA TRP A 489 -22.80 -0.16 57.53
C TRP A 489 -23.85 -0.58 58.59
N GLU A 490 -25.12 -0.75 58.19
CA GLU A 490 -26.18 -1.34 59.06
C GLU A 490 -26.82 -2.60 58.44
N TRP A 491 -27.09 -3.62 59.27
CA TRP A 491 -27.49 -4.96 58.82
C TRP A 491 -29.03 -5.15 58.79
N GLY A 492 -29.61 -5.04 57.60
CA GLY A 492 -31.04 -5.31 57.35
C GLY A 492 -31.38 -6.82 57.34
N PRO A 493 -32.32 -7.32 58.18
CA PRO A 493 -32.63 -8.74 58.24
C PRO A 493 -33.61 -9.19 57.14
N GLY A 494 -33.09 -9.64 55.99
CA GLY A 494 -33.94 -10.31 54.99
C GLY A 494 -33.32 -10.67 53.64
N TRP A 495 -32.19 -10.04 53.25
CA TRP A 495 -31.58 -10.21 51.92
C TRP A 495 -30.15 -10.77 52.03
N THR A 496 -29.74 -11.57 51.05
CA THR A 496 -28.40 -12.21 51.00
C THR A 496 -27.43 -11.46 50.09
N GLY A 497 -27.45 -10.13 50.15
CA GLY A 497 -26.57 -9.22 49.41
C GLY A 497 -26.51 -7.87 50.12
N LEU A 498 -25.40 -7.15 49.98
CA LEU A 498 -25.28 -5.79 50.52
C LEU A 498 -26.20 -4.84 49.73
N VAL A 499 -26.88 -3.96 50.45
CA VAL A 499 -27.59 -2.81 49.90
C VAL A 499 -27.13 -1.59 50.68
N GLY A 500 -26.17 -0.86 50.12
CA GLY A 500 -25.79 0.46 50.63
C GLY A 500 -26.87 1.48 50.27
N HIS A 501 -27.07 2.47 51.13
CA HIS A 501 -27.85 3.67 50.82
C HIS A 501 -26.90 4.85 50.96
N TRP A 502 -26.62 5.52 49.85
CA TRP A 502 -25.57 6.53 49.75
C TRP A 502 -26.21 7.93 49.70
N GLU A 503 -25.78 8.82 50.59
CA GLU A 503 -26.12 10.25 50.59
C GLU A 503 -24.80 11.03 50.64
N ILE A 504 -24.13 11.13 49.49
CA ILE A 504 -22.82 11.78 49.36
C ILE A 504 -23.02 13.31 49.45
N GLN A 505 -22.35 13.96 50.39
CA GLN A 505 -22.23 15.41 50.40
C GLN A 505 -21.02 15.81 49.56
N GLN A 506 -21.23 16.67 48.55
CA GLN A 506 -20.12 17.30 47.83
C GLN A 506 -19.28 18.13 48.82
N VAL A 507 -17.98 17.92 48.79
CA VAL A 507 -16.98 18.83 49.38
C VAL A 507 -16.48 19.70 48.22
N ASP A 508 -16.70 21.01 48.31
CA ASP A 508 -16.42 21.95 47.22
C ASP A 508 -14.91 22.06 46.90
N GLY A 509 -14.44 21.34 45.88
CA GLY A 509 -13.22 21.70 45.13
C GLY A 509 -11.88 21.53 45.84
N GLU A 510 -11.60 20.34 46.37
CA GLU A 510 -10.23 19.88 46.63
C GLU A 510 -9.95 18.64 45.75
N ASP A 511 -8.96 18.75 44.86
CA ASP A 511 -8.51 17.68 43.97
C ASP A 511 -8.22 16.39 44.76
N ASN A 512 -8.73 15.24 44.32
CA ASN A 512 -8.49 14.00 45.06
C ASN A 512 -7.08 13.44 44.78
N GLU A 513 -6.56 12.61 45.69
CA GLU A 513 -5.17 12.14 45.61
C GLU A 513 -4.85 11.28 44.36
N TYR A 514 -5.86 10.83 43.61
CA TYR A 514 -5.71 10.03 42.40
C TYR A 514 -5.70 10.91 41.12
N GLU A 515 -6.37 12.06 41.13
CA GLU A 515 -6.30 13.06 40.04
C GLU A 515 -4.95 13.81 40.03
N VAL A 516 -4.41 14.12 41.22
CA VAL A 516 -3.14 14.86 41.37
C VAL A 516 -1.94 14.08 40.82
N ASP A 517 -1.96 12.74 40.91
CA ASP A 517 -0.87 11.88 40.41
C ASP A 517 -0.86 11.74 38.87
N ALA A 518 -1.91 12.21 38.18
CA ALA A 518 -2.06 12.14 36.72
C ALA A 518 -1.59 13.41 35.96
N CYS A 519 -1.01 14.40 36.64
CA CYS A 519 -0.45 15.63 36.04
C CYS A 519 -1.44 16.53 35.26
N LEU A 520 -2.76 16.43 35.51
CA LEU A 520 -3.80 17.28 34.89
C LEU A 520 -3.82 18.72 35.46
N GLU A 521 -2.72 19.47 35.30
CA GLU A 521 -2.61 20.89 35.72
C GLU A 521 -3.60 21.83 34.99
N ASP A 522 -4.29 21.37 33.95
CA ASP A 522 -5.33 22.09 33.22
C ASP A 522 -6.74 21.98 33.84
N GLY A 523 -6.92 21.16 34.89
CA GLY A 523 -8.23 20.93 35.53
C GLY A 523 -9.10 20.02 34.67
N GLY A 524 -8.58 18.84 34.35
CA GLY A 524 -9.17 17.89 33.40
C GLY A 524 -10.34 17.07 33.95
N TYR A 525 -11.36 17.72 34.52
CA TYR A 525 -12.71 17.18 34.73
C TYR A 525 -13.75 18.31 34.95
#